data_AF-A0A381XFT8-F1
#
_entry.id   AF-A0A381XFT8-F1
#
_cell.length_a   1.000
_cell.length_b   1.000
_cell.length_c   1.000
_cell.angle_alpha   90.00
_cell.angle_beta   90.00
_cell.angle_gamma   90.00
#
_symmetry.space_group_name_H-M   'P 1'
#
loop_
_entity.id
_entity.type
_entity.pdbx_description
1 polymer ?
#
loop_
_entity_poly.entity_id
_entity_poly.type
_entity_poly.pdbx_seq_one_letter_code
_entity_poly.pdbx_strand_id
1 'polypeptide(L)'
;MLSRNFFNRDAITTAKALLGKILRARYDKVWLCAQIIETEAYFQNEKGSHASLGYTDKQKELFMSPGTIYMYYARGSDSFNVSCRGKGNALLVKSVYPYKNGKKSDKMIPVMQRLNPPKYGKCVRLNDSALDRPSCAVL
;
A
#
# COMPACT_ATOMS: atom_id res chain seq x y z
N MET A 1 -2.52 -6.30 -14.69
CA MET A 1 -2.62 -4.99 -14.00
C MET A 1 -4.06 -4.82 -13.56
N LEU A 2 -4.32 -4.30 -12.36
CA LEU A 2 -5.71 -4.09 -11.90
C LEU A 2 -6.33 -2.91 -12.66
N SER A 3 -7.56 -3.07 -13.14
CA SER A 3 -8.27 -2.03 -13.91
C SER A 3 -8.99 -1.04 -12.98
N ARG A 4 -9.41 0.12 -13.51
CA ARG A 4 -10.27 1.05 -12.75
C ARG A 4 -11.55 0.39 -12.25
N ASN A 5 -12.12 -0.57 -12.99
CA ASN A 5 -13.31 -1.34 -12.57
C ASN A 5 -13.04 -2.23 -11.34
N PHE A 6 -11.78 -2.55 -11.04
CA PHE A 6 -11.43 -3.21 -9.78
C PHE A 6 -11.70 -2.29 -8.59
N PHE A 7 -11.31 -1.02 -8.70
CA PHE A 7 -11.45 -0.01 -7.64
C PHE A 7 -12.81 0.69 -7.63
N ASN A 8 -13.55 0.66 -8.75
CA ASN A 8 -14.91 1.20 -8.83
C ASN A 8 -15.95 0.28 -8.16
N ARG A 9 -15.69 -0.05 -6.89
CA ARG A 9 -16.56 -0.83 -6.00
C ARG A 9 -16.58 -0.16 -4.63
N ASP A 10 -17.47 -0.64 -3.78
CA ASP A 10 -17.48 -0.27 -2.37
C ASP A 10 -16.08 -0.45 -1.71
N ALA A 11 -15.72 0.42 -0.77
CA ALA A 11 -14.39 0.47 -0.17
C ALA A 11 -14.04 -0.81 0.61
N ILE A 12 -14.98 -1.35 1.38
CA ILE A 12 -14.81 -2.61 2.12
C ILE A 12 -14.60 -3.76 1.13
N THR A 13 -15.42 -3.81 0.08
CA THR A 13 -15.32 -4.85 -0.96
C THR A 13 -13.96 -4.79 -1.66
N THR A 14 -13.49 -3.59 -1.99
CA THR A 14 -12.20 -3.38 -2.67
C THR A 14 -11.03 -3.73 -1.76
N ALA A 15 -11.05 -3.29 -0.50
CA ALA A 15 -10.03 -3.61 0.50
C ALA A 15 -9.85 -5.13 0.67
N LYS A 16 -10.95 -5.86 0.88
CA LYS A 16 -10.94 -7.33 0.96
C LYS A 16 -10.40 -7.99 -0.30
N ALA A 17 -10.83 -7.52 -1.48
CA ALA A 17 -10.38 -8.08 -2.76
C ALA A 17 -8.90 -7.81 -3.06
N LEU A 18 -8.32 -6.76 -2.45
CA LEU A 18 -6.93 -6.35 -2.62
C LEU A 18 -5.95 -7.22 -1.83
N LEU A 19 -6.40 -7.89 -0.76
CA LEU A 19 -5.59 -8.88 -0.05
C LEU A 19 -5.09 -9.98 -1.01
N GLY A 20 -3.83 -10.34 -0.85
CA GLY A 20 -3.13 -11.30 -1.70
C GLY A 20 -2.69 -10.75 -3.06
N LYS A 21 -3.08 -9.54 -3.47
CA LYS A 21 -2.62 -8.92 -4.72
C LYS A 21 -1.19 -8.40 -4.57
N ILE A 22 -0.47 -8.32 -5.69
CA ILE A 22 0.93 -7.91 -5.72
C ILE A 22 1.03 -6.46 -6.16
N LEU A 23 1.54 -5.61 -5.27
CA LEU A 23 2.01 -4.27 -5.61
C LEU A 23 3.38 -4.40 -6.26
N ARG A 24 3.57 -3.72 -7.40
CA ARG A 24 4.80 -3.79 -8.19
C ARG A 24 5.27 -2.38 -8.53
N ALA A 25 6.50 -2.07 -8.18
CA ALA A 25 7.18 -0.84 -8.56
C ALA A 25 8.49 -1.19 -9.27
N ARG A 26 8.90 -0.35 -10.23
CA ARG A 26 10.20 -0.48 -10.88
C ARG A 26 11.17 0.51 -10.26
N TYR A 27 12.26 0.01 -9.72
CA TYR A 27 13.36 0.82 -9.19
C TYR A 27 14.65 0.42 -9.92
N ASP A 28 15.21 1.32 -10.71
CA ASP A 28 16.27 1.05 -11.68
C ASP A 28 15.95 -0.19 -12.55
N LYS A 29 16.82 -1.21 -12.48
CA LYS A 29 16.71 -2.47 -13.22
C LYS A 29 16.04 -3.58 -12.40
N VAL A 30 15.49 -3.26 -11.22
CA VAL A 30 14.90 -4.24 -10.28
C VAL A 30 13.39 -3.99 -10.15
N TRP A 31 12.60 -5.07 -10.25
CA TRP A 31 11.18 -5.02 -9.89
C TRP A 31 11.07 -5.25 -8.39
N LEU A 32 10.48 -4.29 -7.68
CA LEU A 32 10.10 -4.42 -6.28
C LEU A 32 8.67 -4.96 -6.26
N CYS A 33 8.48 -6.12 -5.65
CA CYS A 33 7.20 -6.80 -5.58
C CYS A 33 6.86 -7.10 -4.13
N ALA A 34 5.65 -6.72 -3.70
CA ALA A 34 5.15 -7.04 -2.38
C ALA A 34 3.68 -7.45 -2.46
N GLN A 35 3.34 -8.53 -1.76
CA GLN A 35 1.97 -8.98 -1.61
C GLN A 35 1.27 -8.17 -0.52
N ILE A 36 0.08 -7.67 -0.79
CA ILE A 36 -0.72 -6.93 0.18
C ILE A 36 -1.32 -7.93 1.17
N ILE A 37 -1.05 -7.73 2.47
CA ILE A 37 -1.50 -8.64 3.54
C ILE A 37 -2.44 -7.95 4.55
N GLU A 38 -2.52 -6.62 4.52
CA GLU A 38 -3.38 -5.86 5.41
C GLU A 38 -3.86 -4.59 4.72
N THR A 39 -5.15 -4.30 4.86
CA THR A 39 -5.81 -3.12 4.30
C THR A 39 -6.86 -2.59 5.26
N GLU A 40 -7.07 -1.27 5.28
CA GLU A 40 -8.19 -0.63 5.95
C GLU A 40 -9.08 0.06 4.92
N ALA A 41 -10.39 0.06 5.11
CA ALA A 41 -11.34 0.82 4.30
C ALA A 41 -11.74 2.10 5.05
N TYR A 42 -11.94 3.17 4.31
CA TYR A 42 -12.34 4.48 4.84
C TYR A 42 -13.47 5.06 3.99
N PHE A 43 -14.49 5.60 4.66
CA PHE A 43 -15.60 6.31 4.05
C PHE A 43 -15.56 7.79 4.40
N GLN A 44 -16.14 8.64 3.54
CA GLN A 44 -16.16 10.09 3.76
C GLN A 44 -16.79 10.48 5.10
N ASN A 45 -17.81 9.77 5.57
CA ASN A 45 -18.53 10.09 6.80
C ASN A 45 -17.85 9.58 8.09
N GLU A 46 -16.70 8.89 7.98
CA GLU A 46 -15.99 8.38 9.14
C GLU A 46 -14.96 9.39 9.64
N LYS A 47 -15.00 9.73 10.93
CA LYS A 47 -14.04 10.67 11.55
C LYS A 47 -12.57 10.25 11.39
N GLY A 48 -12.31 8.96 11.19
CA GLY A 48 -10.97 8.44 10.91
C GLY A 48 -10.46 8.70 9.49
N SER A 49 -11.35 9.06 8.56
CA SER A 49 -11.01 9.36 7.17
C SER A 49 -10.58 10.81 7.01
N HIS A 50 -9.51 11.05 6.25
CA HIS A 50 -9.12 12.38 5.81
C HIS A 50 -10.29 13.08 5.08
N ALA A 51 -11.06 12.33 4.29
CA ALA A 51 -12.21 12.86 3.55
C ALA A 51 -13.35 13.40 4.44
N SER A 52 -13.37 13.09 5.74
CA SER A 52 -14.38 13.62 6.68
C SER A 52 -14.31 15.14 6.86
N LEU A 53 -13.17 15.75 6.51
CA LEU A 53 -13.00 17.19 6.48
C LEU A 53 -13.58 17.85 5.21
N GLY A 54 -14.26 17.09 4.35
CA GLY A 54 -14.79 17.58 3.08
C GLY A 54 -13.70 17.74 2.02
N TYR A 55 -13.97 18.42 0.90
CA TYR A 55 -12.94 18.60 -0.12
C TYR A 55 -11.89 19.64 0.31
N THR A 56 -10.60 19.32 0.14
CA THR A 56 -9.50 20.31 0.16
C THR A 56 -8.48 19.95 -0.90
N ASP A 57 -7.66 20.91 -1.34
CA ASP A 57 -6.62 20.67 -2.34
C ASP A 57 -5.61 19.59 -1.92
N LYS A 58 -5.37 19.45 -0.61
CA LYS A 58 -4.44 18.46 -0.02
C LYS A 58 -4.96 17.03 -0.07
N GLN A 59 -6.26 16.83 -0.31
CA GLN A 59 -6.88 15.50 -0.34
C GLN A 59 -7.82 15.33 -1.53
N LYS A 60 -7.64 16.14 -2.57
CA LYS A 60 -8.47 16.12 -3.78
C LYS A 60 -8.48 14.75 -4.45
N GLU A 61 -7.40 13.98 -4.34
CA GLU A 61 -7.25 12.64 -4.90
C GLU A 61 -8.30 11.65 -4.34
N LEU A 62 -8.73 11.81 -3.08
CA LEU A 62 -9.81 11.02 -2.48
C LEU A 62 -11.17 11.28 -3.15
N PHE A 63 -11.34 12.42 -3.82
CA PHE A 63 -12.56 12.83 -4.50
C PHE A 63 -12.49 12.63 -6.02
N MET A 64 -11.37 12.12 -6.54
CA MET A 64 -11.17 11.81 -7.96
C MET A 64 -11.72 10.41 -8.32
N SER A 65 -11.61 10.04 -9.60
CA SER A 65 -12.09 8.76 -10.11
C SER A 65 -11.49 7.56 -9.34
N PRO A 66 -12.22 6.44 -9.15
CA PRO A 66 -11.70 5.26 -8.47
C PRO A 66 -10.39 4.75 -9.07
N GLY A 67 -9.51 4.26 -8.21
CA GLY A 67 -8.15 3.85 -8.55
C GLY A 67 -7.13 4.98 -8.54
N THR A 68 -7.50 6.18 -8.08
CA THR A 68 -6.56 7.30 -7.93
C THR A 68 -5.77 7.14 -6.64
N ILE A 69 -4.45 7.27 -6.72
CA ILE A 69 -3.55 7.15 -5.57
C ILE A 69 -3.61 8.44 -4.75
N TYR A 70 -3.74 8.29 -3.44
CA TYR A 70 -3.61 9.36 -2.47
C TYR A 70 -2.49 9.01 -1.48
N MET A 71 -1.43 9.81 -1.48
CA MET A 71 -0.28 9.65 -0.58
C MET A 71 -0.11 10.86 0.32
N TYR A 72 0.25 10.60 1.57
CA TYR A 72 0.60 11.63 2.53
C TYR A 72 1.56 11.07 3.58
N TYR A 73 2.33 11.96 4.21
CA TYR A 73 3.23 11.59 5.30
C TYR A 73 2.51 11.69 6.64
N ALA A 74 2.51 10.62 7.42
CA ALA A 74 1.93 10.61 8.76
C ALA A 74 2.66 9.64 9.68
N ARG A 75 2.79 10.01 10.96
CA ARG A 75 3.40 9.17 12.01
C ARG A 75 4.79 8.62 11.63
N GLY A 76 5.55 9.42 10.88
CA GLY A 76 6.91 9.08 10.47
C GLY A 76 7.03 8.18 9.24
N SER A 77 5.95 7.90 8.49
CA SER A 77 5.98 7.10 7.27
C SER A 77 4.98 7.59 6.22
N ASP A 78 5.23 7.21 4.97
CA ASP A 78 4.27 7.43 3.89
C ASP A 78 3.06 6.50 4.04
N SER A 79 1.87 7.05 3.80
CA SER A 79 0.61 6.31 3.74
C SER A 79 0.20 6.15 2.28
N PHE A 80 -0.18 4.93 1.89
CA PHE A 80 -0.57 4.63 0.51
C PHE A 80 -2.06 4.27 0.44
N ASN A 81 -2.85 5.20 -0.09
CA ASN A 81 -4.28 5.05 -0.23
C ASN A 81 -4.70 5.02 -1.70
N VAL A 82 -5.84 4.40 -1.98
CA VAL A 82 -6.43 4.35 -3.32
C VAL A 82 -7.92 4.64 -3.25
N SER A 83 -8.39 5.61 -4.04
CA SER A 83 -9.81 5.98 -4.08
C SER A 83 -10.67 4.83 -4.59
N CYS A 84 -11.85 4.68 -3.99
CA CYS A 84 -12.85 3.65 -4.29
C CYS A 84 -14.12 4.30 -4.84
N ARG A 85 -15.18 3.53 -5.09
CA ARG A 85 -16.47 4.08 -5.52
C ARG A 85 -17.06 4.98 -4.43
N GLY A 86 -17.49 6.16 -4.85
CA GLY A 86 -18.03 7.20 -3.98
C GLY A 86 -16.95 8.23 -3.62
N LYS A 87 -17.32 9.51 -3.67
CA LYS A 87 -16.41 10.61 -3.34
C LYS A 87 -15.91 10.46 -1.89
N GLY A 88 -14.61 10.66 -1.69
CA GLY A 88 -14.00 10.57 -0.36
C GLY A 88 -13.81 9.15 0.18
N ASN A 89 -14.29 8.12 -0.52
CA ASN A 89 -14.10 6.73 -0.12
C ASN A 89 -12.77 6.20 -0.64
N ALA A 90 -12.04 5.46 0.19
CA ALA A 90 -10.75 4.91 -0.17
C ALA A 90 -10.42 3.65 0.65
N LEU A 91 -9.33 2.99 0.25
CA LEU A 91 -8.65 2.01 1.08
C LEU A 91 -7.22 2.49 1.36
N LEU A 92 -6.68 2.07 2.49
CA LEU A 92 -5.27 2.18 2.87
C LEU A 92 -4.63 0.79 2.78
N VAL A 93 -3.44 0.71 2.18
CA VAL A 93 -2.58 -0.47 2.33
C VAL A 93 -1.75 -0.30 3.59
N LYS A 94 -1.97 -1.17 4.58
CA LYS A 94 -1.36 -1.07 5.90
C LYS A 94 -0.03 -1.79 6.00
N SER A 95 0.02 -2.99 5.43
CA SER A 95 1.23 -3.78 5.39
C SER A 95 1.26 -4.67 4.16
N VAL A 96 2.48 -4.95 3.73
CA VAL A 96 2.78 -5.80 2.59
C VAL A 96 3.91 -6.74 2.96
N TYR A 97 4.02 -7.84 2.24
CA TYR A 97 5.02 -8.84 2.44
C TYR A 97 5.82 -9.06 1.17
N PRO A 98 7.17 -9.04 1.18
CA PRO A 98 7.96 -9.18 -0.03
C PRO A 98 7.60 -10.44 -0.83
N TYR A 99 7.22 -10.26 -2.10
CA TYR A 99 6.73 -11.34 -2.95
C TYR A 99 7.86 -11.88 -3.83
N LYS A 100 8.42 -13.03 -3.45
CA LYS A 100 9.45 -13.75 -4.22
C LYS A 100 8.77 -14.58 -5.32
N ASN A 101 9.20 -14.43 -6.57
CA ASN A 101 8.75 -15.26 -7.70
C ASN A 101 9.96 -15.94 -8.38
N GLY A 102 10.49 -16.97 -7.71
CA GLY A 102 11.67 -17.72 -8.16
C GLY A 102 12.98 -16.91 -8.15
N LYS A 103 13.98 -17.37 -8.93
CA LYS A 103 15.34 -16.80 -9.04
C LYS A 103 15.42 -15.31 -9.48
N LYS A 104 14.30 -14.71 -9.91
CA LYS A 104 14.24 -13.29 -10.31
C LYS A 104 14.20 -12.33 -9.11
N SER A 105 14.08 -12.85 -7.89
CA SER A 105 13.89 -12.08 -6.65
C SER A 105 15.18 -11.77 -5.90
N ASP A 106 16.31 -12.37 -6.31
CA ASP A 106 17.54 -12.42 -5.51
C ASP A 106 18.15 -11.03 -5.27
N LYS A 107 17.94 -10.10 -6.22
CA LYS A 107 18.38 -8.70 -6.09
C LYS A 107 17.31 -7.78 -5.49
N MET A 108 16.06 -8.22 -5.37
CA MET A 108 14.93 -7.39 -4.94
C MET A 108 14.98 -7.12 -3.44
N ILE A 109 15.13 -8.17 -2.63
CA ILE A 109 15.08 -8.06 -1.17
C ILE A 109 16.15 -7.11 -0.62
N PRO A 110 17.44 -7.18 -1.04
CA PRO A 110 18.45 -6.24 -0.58
C PRO A 110 18.15 -4.79 -0.98
N VAL A 111 17.52 -4.57 -2.13
CA VAL A 111 17.12 -3.22 -2.56
C VAL A 111 15.98 -2.69 -1.68
N MET A 112 14.94 -3.49 -1.44
CA MET A 112 13.82 -3.09 -0.57
C MET A 112 14.29 -2.76 0.86
N GLN A 113 15.23 -3.54 1.42
CA GLN A 113 15.81 -3.28 2.73
C GLN A 113 16.65 -2.01 2.78
N ARG A 114 17.39 -1.70 1.70
CA ARG A 114 18.15 -0.45 1.60
C ARG A 114 17.25 0.78 1.51
N LEU A 115 16.13 0.67 0.80
CA LEU A 115 15.15 1.75 0.66
C LEU A 115 14.31 1.95 1.94
N ASN A 116 14.12 0.89 2.73
CA ASN A 116 13.42 0.94 4.01
C ASN A 116 14.33 0.49 5.16
N PRO A 117 15.32 1.31 5.55
CA PRO A 117 16.17 0.97 6.67
C PRO A 117 15.32 0.90 7.96
N PRO A 118 15.62 -0.05 8.87
CA PRO A 118 14.90 -0.16 10.13
C PRO A 118 15.07 1.13 10.95
N LYS A 119 13.95 1.71 11.41
CA LYS A 119 13.94 2.95 12.20
C LYS A 119 14.62 2.81 13.58
N TYR A 120 14.68 1.58 14.11
CA TYR A 120 15.31 1.26 15.39
C TYR A 120 16.19 0.01 15.21
N GLY A 121 17.41 0.05 15.74
CA GLY A 121 18.47 -0.92 15.50
C GLY A 121 18.07 -2.39 15.65
N LYS A 122 17.75 -3.01 14.51
CA LYS A 122 18.14 -4.36 14.05
C LYS A 122 17.47 -4.54 12.69
N CYS A 123 18.28 -4.66 11.63
CA CYS A 123 17.78 -5.13 10.34
C CYS A 123 17.31 -6.57 10.56
N VAL A 124 15.99 -6.79 10.49
CA VAL A 124 15.48 -8.15 10.27
C VAL A 124 15.96 -8.52 8.88
N ARG A 125 17.13 -9.14 8.80
CA ARG A 125 17.54 -9.79 7.56
C ARG A 125 16.42 -10.79 7.26
N LEU A 126 15.77 -10.62 6.11
CA LEU A 126 14.76 -11.53 5.60
C LEU A 126 15.45 -12.83 5.18
N ASN A 127 15.96 -13.56 6.17
CA ASN A 127 16.37 -14.95 6.06
C ASN A 127 15.10 -15.78 5.94
N ASP A 128 15.16 -17.01 5.43
CA ASP A 128 13.96 -17.84 5.22
C ASP A 128 13.14 -18.11 6.50
N SER A 129 13.71 -17.90 7.70
CA SER A 129 13.03 -17.98 9.00
C SER A 129 12.55 -16.63 9.58
N ALA A 130 12.94 -15.49 9.00
CA ALA A 130 12.47 -14.16 9.38
C ALA A 130 11.25 -13.70 8.57
N LEU A 131 10.74 -14.61 7.74
CA LEU A 131 9.60 -14.48 6.84
C LEU A 131 8.24 -14.47 7.58
N ASP A 132 8.21 -14.75 8.88
CA ASP A 132 6.99 -14.84 9.69
C ASP A 132 6.60 -13.55 10.43
N ARG A 133 7.28 -12.43 10.18
CA ARG A 133 6.93 -11.15 10.82
C ARG A 133 6.52 -10.12 9.77
N PRO A 134 5.26 -9.62 9.80
CA PRO A 134 4.82 -8.57 8.90
C PRO A 134 5.67 -7.33 9.20
N SER A 135 6.54 -6.96 8.26
CA SER A 135 7.19 -5.67 8.29
C SER A 135 6.37 -4.73 7.40
N CYS A 136 6.03 -3.55 7.92
CA CYS A 136 5.47 -2.48 7.12
C CYS A 136 6.53 -2.01 6.13
N ALA A 137 6.62 -2.66 4.96
CA ALA A 137 7.41 -2.15 3.85
C ALA A 137 6.53 -1.18 3.06
N VAL A 138 6.91 0.10 3.02
CA VAL A 138 6.47 0.99 1.95
C VAL A 138 7.33 0.62 0.73
N LEU A 139 6.73 0.41 -0.45
CA LEU A 139 7.51 0.19 -1.68
C LEU A 139 8.21 1.46 -2.14
#